data_AF-A0A3Q7MU24-F1
#
_entry.id   AF-A0A3Q7MU24-F1
#
_cell.length_a   1.000
_cell.length_b   1.000
_cell.length_c   1.000
_cell.angle_alpha   90.00
_cell.angle_beta   90.00
_cell.angle_gamma   90.00
#
_symmetry.space_group_name_H-M   'P 1'
#
loop_
_entity.id
_entity.type
_entity.pdbx_description
1 polymer ?
#
loop_
_entity_poly.entity_id
_entity_poly.type
_entity_poly.pdbx_seq_one_letter_code
_entity_poly.pdbx_strand_id
1 'polypeptide(L)'
;MNTPGRMALEKKGGEKKGRSAVSEVVTKAYTINIHKRIHGVGFRKGAPRALKEIWKFTMKEMGTPDVCIDTRLDKAVWIKGIMNVPYRIRVRLPRKCDEDEDSPNKFYTLVTYVPVTTFKKSTVNVDEN
;
A
#
# COMPACT_ATOMS: atom_id res chain seq x y z
N MET A 1 12.80 34.66 49.02
CA MET A 1 13.43 33.35 48.71
C MET A 1 12.90 32.91 47.35
N ASN A 2 13.70 33.07 46.28
CA ASN A 2 13.31 32.74 44.91
C ASN A 2 13.60 31.26 44.61
N THR A 3 12.63 30.53 44.08
CA THR A 3 12.79 29.16 43.55
C THR A 3 13.03 29.23 42.03
N PRO A 4 14.10 28.65 41.48
CA PRO A 4 14.32 28.67 40.03
C PRO A 4 13.52 27.56 39.33
N GLY A 5 12.97 27.91 38.16
CA GLY A 5 12.05 27.10 37.36
C GLY A 5 12.64 25.81 36.78
N ARG A 6 11.75 24.82 36.63
CA ARG A 6 12.01 23.55 35.95
C ARG A 6 11.99 23.77 34.43
N MET A 7 13.15 23.79 33.79
CA MET A 7 13.25 23.72 32.32
C MET A 7 12.85 22.33 31.82
N ALA A 8 11.87 22.29 30.91
CA ALA A 8 11.50 21.08 30.18
C ALA A 8 12.50 20.83 29.05
N LEU A 9 12.93 19.57 28.90
CA LEU A 9 13.86 19.14 27.86
C LEU A 9 13.16 19.18 26.49
N GLU A 10 13.56 20.10 25.61
CA GLU A 10 13.12 20.13 24.20
C GLU A 10 13.64 18.89 23.46
N LYS A 11 12.72 18.13 22.84
CA LYS A 11 13.07 17.03 21.94
C LYS A 11 13.61 17.61 20.63
N LYS A 12 14.93 17.54 20.43
CA LYS A 12 15.54 17.74 19.11
C LYS A 12 14.95 16.72 18.12
N GLY A 13 14.12 17.20 17.20
CA GLY A 13 13.64 16.42 16.06
C GLY A 13 14.83 16.09 15.16
N GLY A 14 15.21 14.81 15.12
CA GLY A 14 16.26 14.34 14.22
C GLY A 14 15.88 14.61 12.77
N GLU A 15 16.74 15.35 12.06
CA GLU A 15 16.65 15.54 10.62
C GLU A 15 16.64 14.18 9.92
N LYS A 16 15.54 13.92 9.21
CA LYS A 16 15.40 12.74 8.36
C LYS A 16 16.22 12.99 7.11
N LYS A 17 17.40 12.37 7.06
CA LYS A 17 18.28 12.26 5.89
C LYS A 17 17.43 12.10 4.61
N GLY A 18 17.52 13.06 3.70
CA GLY A 18 16.72 13.12 2.47
C GLY A 18 16.81 11.81 1.70
N ARG A 19 15.66 11.19 1.43
CA ARG A 19 15.59 10.02 0.55
C ARG A 19 15.88 10.48 -0.89
N SER A 20 16.80 9.81 -1.57
CA SER A 20 17.20 10.15 -2.94
C SER A 20 16.09 9.81 -3.94
N ALA A 21 16.00 10.55 -5.05
CA ALA A 21 14.96 10.39 -6.08
C ALA A 21 14.90 8.96 -6.69
N VAL A 22 16.02 8.25 -6.74
CA VAL A 22 16.07 6.84 -7.20
C VAL A 22 15.39 5.89 -6.20
N SER A 23 15.33 6.26 -4.91
CA SER A 23 14.54 5.52 -3.92
C SER A 23 13.03 5.87 -3.96
N GLU A 24 12.62 6.84 -4.79
CA GLU A 24 11.21 7.20 -4.94
C GLU A 24 10.49 6.35 -5.99
N VAL A 25 11.15 5.98 -7.09
CA VAL A 25 10.59 5.07 -8.11
C VAL A 25 10.92 3.64 -7.70
N VAL A 26 9.89 2.92 -7.25
CA VAL A 26 10.07 1.62 -6.61
C VAL A 26 8.98 0.66 -7.06
N THR A 27 9.40 -0.51 -7.54
CA THR A 27 8.49 -1.61 -7.88
C THR A 27 8.68 -2.76 -6.89
N LYS A 28 7.62 -3.08 -6.15
CA LYS A 28 7.64 -4.15 -5.14
C LYS A 28 6.50 -5.12 -5.33
N ALA A 29 6.77 -6.41 -5.14
CA ALA A 29 5.74 -7.43 -5.08
C ALA A 29 5.42 -7.80 -3.63
N TYR A 30 4.18 -7.53 -3.22
CA TYR A 30 3.66 -7.84 -1.91
C TYR A 30 2.66 -8.98 -1.95
N THR A 31 2.57 -9.73 -0.84
CA THR A 31 1.47 -10.66 -0.60
C THR A 31 0.56 -10.05 0.46
N ILE A 32 -0.65 -9.66 0.08
CA ILE A 32 -1.64 -9.10 1.00
C ILE A 32 -2.43 -10.25 1.60
N ASN A 33 -2.44 -10.36 2.92
CA ASN A 33 -3.35 -11.24 3.64
C ASN A 33 -4.70 -10.52 3.81
N ILE A 34 -5.65 -10.84 2.95
CA ILE A 34 -6.98 -10.24 2.93
C ILE A 34 -7.84 -10.85 4.03
N HIS A 35 -7.72 -12.15 4.29
CA HIS A 35 -8.51 -12.85 5.31
C HIS A 35 -8.42 -12.18 6.68
N LYS A 36 -7.21 -11.77 7.10
CA LYS A 36 -7.02 -11.03 8.36
C LYS A 36 -7.67 -9.64 8.35
N ARG A 37 -7.76 -8.98 7.19
CA ARG A 37 -8.28 -7.60 7.05
C ARG A 37 -9.80 -7.55 6.93
N ILE A 38 -10.43 -8.63 6.45
CA ILE A 38 -11.89 -8.74 6.30
C ILE A 38 -12.53 -9.56 7.42
N HIS A 39 -11.77 -9.95 8.45
CA HIS A 39 -12.29 -10.71 9.57
C HIS A 39 -13.40 -9.94 10.30
N GLY A 40 -14.55 -10.59 10.52
CA GLY A 40 -15.72 -9.98 11.16
C GLY A 40 -16.53 -9.03 10.27
N VAL A 41 -16.21 -8.92 8.97
CA VAL A 41 -17.01 -8.13 8.03
C VAL A 41 -18.24 -8.92 7.59
N GLY A 42 -19.40 -8.27 7.56
CA GLY A 42 -20.64 -8.89 7.06
C GLY A 42 -20.51 -9.36 5.62
N PHE A 43 -21.10 -10.51 5.30
CA PHE A 43 -20.92 -11.22 4.03
C PHE A 43 -21.17 -10.38 2.77
N ARG A 44 -22.19 -9.51 2.79
CA ARG A 44 -22.51 -8.60 1.67
C ARG A 44 -21.48 -7.49 1.44
N LYS A 45 -20.48 -7.33 2.31
CA LYS A 45 -19.46 -6.28 2.23
C LYS A 45 -18.05 -6.84 2.05
N GLY A 46 -17.88 -8.15 1.80
CA GLY A 46 -16.57 -8.80 1.69
C GLY A 46 -15.66 -8.21 0.62
N ALA A 47 -16.01 -8.42 -0.65
CA ALA A 47 -15.25 -7.90 -1.81
C ALA A 47 -15.04 -6.37 -1.81
N PRO A 48 -16.08 -5.53 -1.61
CA PRO A 48 -15.87 -4.08 -1.60
C PRO A 48 -15.00 -3.63 -0.41
N ARG A 49 -15.03 -4.34 0.73
CA ARG A 49 -14.12 -4.04 1.84
C ARG A 49 -12.70 -4.47 1.53
N ALA A 50 -12.51 -5.62 0.89
CA ALA A 50 -11.18 -6.09 0.48
C ALA A 50 -10.47 -5.09 -0.43
N LEU A 51 -11.17 -4.51 -1.42
CA LEU A 51 -10.62 -3.46 -2.29
C LEU A 51 -10.20 -2.22 -1.51
N LYS A 52 -11.05 -1.76 -0.58
CA LYS A 52 -10.71 -0.62 0.31
C LYS A 52 -9.49 -0.92 1.19
N GLU A 53 -9.34 -2.16 1.64
CA GLU A 53 -8.19 -2.57 2.46
C GLU A 53 -6.91 -2.73 1.62
N ILE A 54 -7.01 -3.14 0.35
CA ILE A 54 -5.89 -3.12 -0.62
C ILE A 54 -5.45 -1.69 -0.92
N TRP A 55 -6.40 -0.78 -1.11
CA TRP A 55 -6.14 0.64 -1.33
C TRP A 55 -5.39 1.26 -0.14
N LYS A 56 -5.91 1.08 1.08
CA LYS A 56 -5.24 1.51 2.31
C LYS A 56 -3.85 0.88 2.51
N PHE A 57 -3.70 -0.39 2.15
CA PHE A 57 -2.39 -1.05 2.23
C PHE A 57 -1.37 -0.38 1.30
N THR A 58 -1.79 -0.08 0.07
CA THR A 58 -0.95 0.57 -0.94
C THR A 58 -0.55 1.98 -0.50
N MET A 59 -1.49 2.78 -0.03
CA MET A 59 -1.22 4.12 0.50
C MET A 59 -0.20 4.09 1.64
N LYS A 60 -0.33 3.13 2.56
CA LYS A 60 0.57 2.99 3.72
C LYS A 60 1.98 2.58 3.31
N GLU A 61 2.10 1.66 2.35
CA GLU A 61 3.39 1.06 1.98
C GLU A 61 4.18 1.95 1.01
N MET A 62 3.49 2.60 0.06
CA MET A 62 4.10 3.44 -0.97
C MET A 62 4.13 4.94 -0.60
N GLY A 63 3.30 5.35 0.34
CA GLY A 63 3.19 6.75 0.77
C GLY A 63 2.60 7.68 -0.29
N THR A 64 1.93 7.13 -1.31
CA THR A 64 1.22 7.91 -2.32
C THR A 64 -0.27 7.98 -1.96
N PRO A 65 -0.89 9.17 -1.99
CA PRO A 65 -2.34 9.29 -1.82
C PRO A 65 -3.08 8.84 -3.08
N ASP A 66 -2.46 9.00 -4.25
CA ASP A 66 -3.03 8.51 -5.50
C ASP A 66 -2.66 7.04 -5.74
N VAL A 67 -3.70 6.23 -5.93
CA VAL A 67 -3.60 4.78 -6.07
C VAL A 67 -4.69 4.31 -7.04
N CYS A 68 -4.24 3.77 -8.17
CA CYS A 68 -5.10 3.17 -9.17
C CYS A 68 -5.08 1.64 -9.04
N ILE A 69 -6.24 1.01 -8.98
CA ILE A 69 -6.38 -0.45 -8.92
C ILE A 69 -6.61 -0.95 -10.35
N ASP A 70 -5.75 -1.87 -10.81
CA ASP A 70 -5.94 -2.50 -12.12
C ASP A 70 -7.22 -3.34 -12.16
N THR A 71 -7.90 -3.30 -13.30
CA THR A 71 -9.12 -4.08 -13.56
C THR A 71 -8.91 -5.58 -13.41
N ARG A 72 -7.69 -6.09 -13.66
CA ARG A 72 -7.39 -7.52 -13.46
C ARG A 72 -7.37 -7.90 -11.99
N LEU A 73 -6.90 -7.01 -11.13
CA LEU A 73 -6.93 -7.20 -9.68
C LEU A 73 -8.35 -7.14 -9.14
N ASP A 74 -9.15 -6.19 -9.62
CA ASP A 74 -10.58 -6.12 -9.28
C ASP A 74 -11.28 -7.44 -9.64
N LYS A 75 -11.16 -7.90 -10.89
CA LYS A 75 -11.73 -9.19 -11.32
C LYS A 75 -11.25 -10.37 -10.47
N ALA A 76 -9.97 -10.41 -10.09
CA ALA A 76 -9.43 -11.47 -9.23
C ALA A 76 -10.02 -11.46 -7.81
N VAL A 77 -10.33 -10.28 -7.26
CA VAL A 77 -11.01 -10.13 -5.96
C VAL A 77 -12.46 -10.60 -6.07
N TRP A 78 -13.14 -10.29 -7.18
CA TRP A 78 -14.55 -10.61 -7.41
C TRP A 78 -14.83 -11.99 -7.99
N ILE A 79 -13.81 -12.78 -8.36
CA ILE A 79 -13.97 -14.04 -9.13
C ILE A 79 -14.86 -15.09 -8.45
N LYS A 80 -14.90 -15.12 -7.12
CA LYS A 80 -15.73 -16.04 -6.32
C LYS A 80 -17.01 -15.38 -5.79
N GLY A 81 -17.29 -14.13 -6.17
CA GLY A 81 -18.41 -13.33 -5.70
C GLY A 81 -18.12 -12.49 -4.45
N ILE A 82 -19.18 -11.83 -3.95
CA ILE A 82 -19.07 -10.79 -2.92
C ILE A 82 -18.62 -11.29 -1.54
N MET A 83 -18.93 -12.55 -1.21
CA MET A 83 -18.67 -13.14 0.11
C MET A 83 -17.29 -13.80 0.18
N ASN A 84 -16.85 -14.45 -0.91
CA ASN A 84 -15.75 -15.41 -0.90
C ASN A 84 -14.47 -14.83 -1.48
N VAL A 85 -13.95 -13.77 -0.86
CA VAL A 85 -12.71 -13.13 -1.32
C VAL A 85 -11.51 -14.07 -1.15
N PRO A 86 -10.53 -14.10 -2.09
CA PRO A 86 -9.30 -14.85 -1.90
C PRO A 86 -8.59 -14.48 -0.60
N TYR A 87 -8.12 -15.48 0.16
CA TYR A 87 -7.47 -15.24 1.46
C TYR A 87 -6.17 -14.46 1.36
N ARG A 88 -5.40 -14.69 0.30
CA ARG A 88 -4.14 -14.01 0.00
C ARG A 88 -4.10 -13.67 -1.48
N ILE A 89 -3.62 -12.47 -1.78
CA ILE A 89 -3.40 -12.02 -3.17
C ILE A 89 -1.97 -11.50 -3.29
N ARG A 90 -1.29 -11.88 -4.37
CA ARG A 90 0.02 -11.34 -4.73
C ARG A 90 -0.21 -10.16 -5.66
N VAL A 91 0.31 -9.01 -5.27
CA VAL A 91 0.18 -7.76 -6.01
C VAL A 91 1.55 -7.16 -6.28
N ARG A 92 1.70 -6.54 -7.44
CA ARG A 92 2.83 -5.68 -7.77
C ARG A 92 2.37 -4.23 -7.61
N LEU A 93 3.19 -3.45 -6.92
CA LEU A 93 2.98 -2.03 -6.70
C LEU A 93 4.20 -1.32 -7.30
N PRO A 94 4.15 -0.90 -8.56
CA PRO A 94 5.01 0.14 -9.10
C PRO A 94 4.54 1.52 -8.62
N ARG A 95 5.45 2.27 -7.99
CA ARG A 95 5.29 3.72 -7.79
C ARG A 95 5.94 4.43 -8.97
N LYS A 96 5.13 5.12 -9.78
CA LYS A 96 5.56 5.82 -11.00
C LYS A 96 5.46 7.33 -10.81
N CYS A 97 6.31 8.08 -11.50
CA CYS A 97 6.12 9.52 -11.63
C CYS A 97 4.91 9.79 -12.51
N ASP A 98 4.14 10.78 -12.11
CA ASP A 98 3.13 11.38 -12.97
C ASP A 98 3.80 12.40 -13.91
N GLU A 99 3.40 12.40 -15.18
CA GLU A 99 3.89 13.37 -16.18
C GLU A 99 2.89 14.53 -16.38
N ASP A 100 1.67 14.41 -15.85
CA ASP A 100 0.64 15.45 -15.98
C ASP A 100 0.91 16.59 -14.98
N GLU A 101 1.17 17.78 -15.53
CA GLU A 101 1.50 19.01 -14.79
C GLU A 101 0.34 19.53 -13.91
N ASP A 102 -0.89 19.15 -14.22
CA ASP A 102 -2.11 19.50 -13.47
C ASP A 102 -2.34 18.62 -12.21
N SER A 103 -1.54 17.57 -12.00
CA SER A 103 -1.75 16.67 -10.87
C SER A 103 -1.13 17.24 -9.58
N PRO A 104 -1.88 17.29 -8.44
CA PRO A 104 -1.33 17.79 -7.17
C PRO A 104 -0.29 16.83 -6.56
N ASN A 105 -0.15 15.62 -7.12
CA ASN A 105 0.70 14.57 -6.59
C ASN A 105 1.69 14.10 -7.65
N LYS A 106 2.98 14.25 -7.37
CA LYS A 106 4.08 13.85 -8.27
C LYS A 106 4.16 12.34 -8.58
N PHE A 107 3.54 11.50 -7.75
CA PHE A 107 3.63 10.04 -7.88
C PHE A 107 2.27 9.39 -7.72
N TYR A 108 1.99 8.43 -8.59
CA TYR A 108 0.87 7.51 -8.46
C TYR A 108 1.38 6.07 -8.29
N THR A 109 0.56 5.24 -7.66
CA THR A 109 0.82 3.80 -7.57
C THR A 109 -0.24 3.02 -8.35
N LEU A 110 0.19 2.23 -9.34
CA LEU A 110 -0.70 1.32 -10.06
C LEU A 110 -0.61 -0.08 -9.45
N VAL A 111 -1.70 -0.59 -8.87
CA VAL A 111 -1.72 -1.90 -8.25
C VAL A 111 -2.11 -2.96 -9.27
N THR A 112 -1.18 -3.85 -9.59
CA THR A 112 -1.40 -4.93 -10.58
C THR A 112 -1.45 -6.31 -9.91
N TYR A 113 -2.29 -7.19 -10.45
CA TYR A 113 -2.41 -8.57 -9.97
C TYR A 113 -1.31 -9.46 -10.56
N VAL A 114 -0.67 -10.26 -9.70
CA VAL A 114 0.26 -11.31 -10.13
C VAL A 114 -0.37 -12.68 -9.89
N PRO A 115 -0.68 -13.45 -10.94
CA PRO A 115 -1.13 -14.82 -10.77
C PRO A 115 0.02 -15.66 -10.22
N VAL A 116 -0.21 -16.33 -9.09
CA VAL A 116 0.79 -17.18 -8.44
C VAL A 116 0.13 -18.48 -7.97
N THR A 117 0.81 -19.60 -8.19
CA THR A 117 0.34 -20.94 -7.79
C THR A 117 0.57 -21.23 -6.31
N THR A 118 1.64 -20.68 -5.70
CA THR A 118 1.98 -20.91 -4.29
C THR A 118 2.42 -19.63 -3.56
N PHE A 119 1.94 -19.44 -2.32
CA PHE A 119 2.23 -18.26 -1.49
C PHE A 119 3.36 -18.47 -0.46
N LYS A 120 4.27 -19.42 -0.70
CA LYS A 120 5.29 -19.85 0.29
C LYS A 120 6.44 -18.86 0.52
N LYS A 121 6.68 -17.87 -0.35
CA LYS A 121 7.82 -16.93 -0.25
C LYS A 121 7.38 -15.48 0.00
N SER A 122 8.13 -14.77 0.83
CA SER A 122 7.95 -13.37 1.24
C SER A 122 8.12 -12.36 0.09
N THR A 123 7.92 -11.08 0.40
CA THR A 123 8.06 -9.90 -0.47
C THR A 123 9.35 -9.94 -1.28
N VAL A 124 9.22 -9.78 -2.60
CA VAL A 124 10.36 -9.68 -3.52
C VAL A 124 10.31 -8.30 -4.16
N ASN A 125 11.43 -7.59 -4.13
CA ASN A 125 11.62 -6.43 -5.01
C ASN A 125 11.62 -6.97 -6.43
N VAL A 126 10.84 -6.35 -7.31
CA VAL A 126 10.76 -6.76 -8.71
C VAL A 126 11.51 -5.70 -9.50
N ASP A 127 12.70 -6.04 -9.96
CA ASP A 127 13.45 -5.21 -10.89
C ASP A 127 12.72 -5.26 -12.25
N GLU A 128 12.48 -4.09 -12.85
CA GLU A 128 11.99 -4.00 -14.23
C GLU A 128 13.15 -4.38 -15.16
N ASN A 129 12.97 -5.45 -15.95
CA ASN A 129 13.80 -5.78 -17.10
C ASN A 129 13.07 -5.35 -18.38
#